data_AF-A0A7S3XSC9-F1
#
_entry.id   AF-A0A7S3XSC9-F1
#
_cell.length_a   1.000
_cell.length_b   1.000
_cell.length_c   1.000
_cell.angle_alpha   90.00
_cell.angle_beta   90.00
_cell.angle_gamma   90.00
#
_symmetry.space_group_name_H-M   'P 1'
#
loop_
_entity.id
_entity.type
_entity.pdbx_description
1 polymer ?
#
loop_
_entity_poly.entity_id
_entity_poly.type
_entity_poly.pdbx_seq_one_letter_code
_entity_poly.pdbx_strand_id
1 'polypeptide(L)'
;MLAPPASPPPAAAPARPRLHAAKRLLATAWQVPGDDPQQAQRLRHDQWRAIIDPLPASVIATAIAVGLLLAAMGREADLRPLGPVLIGLVLLNGFNFALWWWERHGRPAGAPPRGLCAGLWLALDLCIGGVLDALLVLQAAPLVSPGLQAPLVAAVAGAIAAAAWMFALLPAVAIAWVLGACGTLALGITLQPLAWMKGLLPLLPLYALVLCTTALINARLFLLGRQAQHRAAQDRLTVSLLLRDFEDHASDWLWEIDPQGRLRHVSQRLAEQLGQPADALVALPLLSLLDQHLPPDDGEARQRLEQLGTALTTCSQLRDHDLRLRIAGADVWWSLSGRRLDGGGWRGVGSDVSEARERERELLRLANQDPVTGLANRHQFNRWLAM
;
A
#
# COMPACT_ATOMS: atom_id res chain seq x y z
N MET A 1 -11.35 16.27 78.77
CA MET A 1 -10.78 15.07 78.12
C MET A 1 -11.18 15.13 76.65
N LEU A 2 -10.26 15.62 75.81
CA LEU A 2 -10.44 15.74 74.36
C LEU A 2 -10.03 14.41 73.71
N ALA A 3 -10.89 13.88 72.83
CA ALA A 3 -10.67 12.63 72.10
C ALA A 3 -9.48 12.74 71.12
N PRO A 4 -8.73 11.65 70.86
CA PRO A 4 -7.56 11.68 69.99
C PRO A 4 -7.97 11.75 68.50
N PRO A 5 -7.12 12.33 67.63
CA PRO A 5 -7.43 12.45 66.20
C PRO A 5 -7.33 11.10 65.48
N ALA A 6 -8.23 10.89 64.52
CA ALA A 6 -8.30 9.70 63.68
C ALA A 6 -7.01 9.48 62.87
N SER A 7 -6.60 8.21 62.78
CA SER A 7 -5.46 7.74 61.97
C SER A 7 -5.72 7.95 60.47
N PRO A 8 -4.67 8.30 59.68
CA PRO A 8 -4.82 8.48 58.24
C PRO A 8 -5.07 7.13 57.53
N PRO A 9 -5.79 7.12 56.39
CA PRO A 9 -6.07 5.91 55.63
C PRO A 9 -4.78 5.30 55.04
N PRO A 10 -4.74 3.98 54.80
CA PRO A 10 -3.54 3.31 54.31
C PRO A 10 -3.18 3.81 52.90
N ALA A 11 -1.89 4.09 52.69
CA ALA A 11 -1.34 4.51 51.41
C ALA A 11 -1.62 3.44 50.33
N ALA A 12 -2.27 3.84 49.24
CA ALA A 12 -2.47 3.00 48.07
C ALA A 12 -1.11 2.61 47.46
N ALA A 13 -0.89 1.32 47.28
CA ALA A 13 0.34 0.77 46.71
C ALA A 13 0.60 1.32 45.27
N PRO A 14 1.79 1.87 44.97
CA PRO A 14 2.09 2.34 43.62
C PRO A 14 2.66 1.19 42.79
N ALA A 15 1.80 0.47 42.06
CA ALA A 15 2.26 -0.62 41.19
C ALA A 15 1.46 -0.75 39.89
N ARG A 16 1.28 0.32 39.10
CA ARG A 16 0.66 0.23 37.75
C ARG A 16 1.25 1.07 36.59
N PRO A 17 2.36 1.84 36.66
CA PRO A 17 2.81 2.61 35.49
C PRO A 17 3.46 1.73 34.39
N ARG A 18 4.21 0.68 34.76
CA ARG A 18 4.95 -0.17 33.80
C ARG A 18 4.05 -1.03 32.91
N LEU A 19 2.96 -1.57 33.46
CA LEU A 19 1.97 -2.35 32.70
C LEU A 19 1.21 -1.48 31.68
N HIS A 20 0.90 -0.23 32.03
CA HIS A 20 0.27 0.71 31.09
C HIS A 20 1.23 1.15 29.97
N ALA A 21 2.51 1.35 30.27
CA ALA A 21 3.53 1.67 29.28
C ALA A 21 3.76 0.52 28.29
N ALA A 22 3.90 -0.72 28.80
CA ALA A 22 4.01 -1.91 27.96
C ALA A 22 2.76 -2.10 27.09
N LYS A 23 1.56 -1.97 27.67
CA LYS A 23 0.29 -2.04 26.91
C LYS A 23 0.21 -0.96 25.83
N ARG A 24 0.67 0.27 26.08
CA ARG A 24 0.70 1.34 25.07
C ARG A 24 1.70 1.03 23.95
N LEU A 25 2.90 0.56 24.26
CA LEU A 25 3.90 0.17 23.27
C LEU A 25 3.42 -1.00 22.39
N LEU A 26 2.78 -2.00 23.01
CA LEU A 26 2.16 -3.13 22.32
C LEU A 26 0.96 -2.67 21.47
N ALA A 27 0.16 -1.74 21.97
CA ALA A 27 -0.94 -1.15 21.21
C ALA A 27 -0.44 -0.33 20.03
N THR A 28 0.66 0.43 20.16
CA THR A 28 1.25 1.19 19.05
C THR A 28 1.85 0.29 17.97
N ALA A 29 2.38 -0.88 18.33
CA ALA A 29 2.84 -1.88 17.35
C ALA A 29 1.68 -2.49 16.54
N TRP A 30 0.46 -2.45 17.08
CA TRP A 30 -0.77 -2.94 16.45
C TRP A 30 -1.73 -1.80 16.03
N GLN A 31 -1.29 -0.54 16.12
CA GLN A 31 -2.07 0.61 15.69
C GLN A 31 -1.96 0.74 14.18
N VAL A 32 -3.10 0.57 13.52
CA VAL A 32 -3.22 0.78 12.08
C VAL A 32 -3.55 2.26 11.83
N PRO A 33 -2.73 2.99 11.04
CA PRO A 33 -3.11 4.32 10.57
C PRO A 33 -4.24 4.19 9.54
N GLY A 34 -5.37 4.87 9.78
CA GLY A 34 -6.47 4.95 8.81
C GLY A 34 -7.80 5.28 9.49
N ASP A 35 -8.50 6.29 8.95
CA ASP A 35 -9.82 6.70 9.44
C ASP A 35 -10.94 5.72 9.02
N ASP A 36 -10.67 4.87 8.01
CA ASP A 36 -11.63 3.88 7.49
C ASP A 36 -11.56 2.54 8.26
N PRO A 37 -12.64 2.12 8.95
CA PRO A 37 -12.69 0.88 9.71
C PRO A 37 -12.44 -0.38 8.85
N GLN A 38 -12.77 -0.36 7.55
CA GLN A 38 -12.53 -1.52 6.67
C GLN A 38 -11.04 -1.71 6.34
N GLN A 39 -10.31 -0.61 6.11
CA GLN A 39 -8.86 -0.66 5.89
C GLN A 39 -8.13 -1.11 7.15
N ALA A 40 -8.53 -0.59 8.31
CA ALA A 40 -8.00 -1.01 9.60
C ALA A 40 -8.17 -2.53 9.84
N GLN A 41 -9.31 -3.08 9.42
CA GLN A 41 -9.61 -4.51 9.53
C GLN A 41 -8.70 -5.37 8.63
N ARG A 42 -8.48 -4.94 7.37
CA ARG A 42 -7.59 -5.62 6.41
C ARG A 42 -6.14 -5.63 6.88
N LEU A 43 -5.64 -4.50 7.37
CA LEU A 43 -4.27 -4.39 7.88
C LEU A 43 -4.01 -5.27 9.11
N ARG A 44 -4.97 -5.38 10.03
CA ARG A 44 -4.85 -6.31 11.16
C ARG A 44 -4.83 -7.76 10.71
N HIS A 45 -5.60 -8.10 9.68
CA HIS A 45 -5.58 -9.43 9.09
C HIS A 45 -4.23 -9.73 8.42
N ASP A 46 -3.67 -8.78 7.66
CA ASP A 46 -2.33 -8.90 7.07
C ASP A 46 -1.24 -9.11 8.13
N GLN A 47 -1.27 -8.32 9.22
CA GLN A 47 -0.30 -8.44 10.32
C GLN A 47 -0.38 -9.81 11.00
N TRP A 48 -1.60 -10.32 11.20
CA TRP A 48 -1.82 -11.64 11.78
C TRP A 48 -1.30 -12.75 10.85
N ARG A 49 -1.61 -12.67 9.55
CA ARG A 49 -1.16 -13.61 8.52
C ARG A 49 0.36 -13.61 8.37
N ALA A 50 0.99 -12.44 8.45
CA ALA A 50 2.45 -12.31 8.41
C ALA A 50 3.18 -13.08 9.53
N ILE A 51 2.51 -13.40 10.64
CA ILE A 51 3.07 -14.25 11.71
C ILE A 51 2.74 -15.71 11.48
N ILE A 52 1.47 -15.99 11.18
CA ILE A 52 0.96 -17.35 11.09
C ILE A 52 1.60 -18.08 9.92
N ASP A 53 1.71 -17.43 8.77
CA ASP A 53 2.20 -18.05 7.54
C ASP A 53 3.64 -18.60 7.66
N PRO A 54 4.61 -17.94 8.36
CA PRO A 54 5.93 -18.51 8.58
C PRO A 54 6.05 -19.53 9.73
N LEU A 55 5.03 -19.73 10.59
CA LEU A 55 5.11 -20.70 11.71
C LEU A 55 5.53 -22.12 11.30
N PRO A 56 5.03 -22.72 10.21
CA PRO A 56 5.47 -24.07 9.81
C PRO A 56 6.95 -24.14 9.47
N ALA A 57 7.50 -23.10 8.85
CA ALA A 57 8.92 -23.04 8.55
C ALA A 57 9.76 -22.97 9.83
N SER A 58 9.29 -22.21 10.84
CA SER A 58 9.90 -22.20 12.18
C SER A 58 9.89 -23.58 12.83
N VAL A 59 8.74 -24.27 12.81
CA VAL A 59 8.59 -25.63 13.39
C VAL A 59 9.57 -26.60 12.73
N ILE A 60 9.67 -26.57 11.40
CA ILE A 60 10.61 -27.42 10.65
C ILE A 60 12.06 -27.06 11.00
N ALA A 61 12.40 -25.78 11.04
CA ALA A 61 13.75 -25.32 11.38
C ALA A 61 14.16 -25.76 12.80
N THR A 62 13.27 -25.61 13.78
CA THR A 62 13.50 -26.09 15.16
C THR A 62 13.64 -27.61 15.20
N ALA A 63 12.79 -28.36 14.50
CA ALA A 63 12.89 -29.82 14.45
C ALA A 63 14.24 -30.28 13.85
N ILE A 64 14.70 -29.64 12.78
CA ILE A 64 16.01 -29.91 12.17
C ILE A 64 17.14 -29.56 13.14
N ALA A 65 17.10 -28.37 13.76
CA ALA A 65 18.13 -27.92 14.70
C ALA A 65 18.26 -28.85 15.91
N VAL A 66 17.13 -29.24 16.52
CA VAL A 66 17.09 -30.19 17.63
C VAL A 66 17.55 -31.58 17.18
N GLY A 67 17.12 -32.05 16.01
CA GLY A 67 17.55 -33.33 15.45
C GLY A 67 19.06 -33.40 15.22
N LEU A 68 19.65 -32.33 14.66
CA LEU A 68 21.10 -32.21 14.47
C LEU A 68 21.85 -32.16 15.80
N LEU A 69 21.33 -31.44 16.80
CA LEU A 69 21.89 -31.40 18.14
C LEU A 69 21.93 -32.80 18.77
N LEU A 70 20.81 -33.52 18.75
CA LEU A 70 20.72 -34.87 19.29
C LEU A 70 21.63 -35.86 18.55
N ALA A 71 21.73 -35.75 17.22
CA ALA A 71 22.64 -36.56 16.43
C ALA A 71 24.11 -36.29 16.77
N ALA A 72 24.47 -35.03 17.01
CA ALA A 72 25.83 -34.61 17.34
C ALA A 72 26.28 -35.07 18.74
N MET A 73 25.35 -35.25 19.68
CA MET A 73 25.65 -35.72 21.05
C MET A 73 26.01 -37.22 21.13
N GLY A 74 25.71 -37.99 20.08
CA GLY A 74 26.04 -39.42 20.01
C GLY A 74 25.13 -40.32 20.87
N ARG A 75 25.20 -41.64 20.66
CA ARG A 75 24.32 -42.63 21.32
C ARG A 75 24.64 -42.88 22.80
N GLU A 76 25.80 -42.47 23.26
CA GLU A 76 26.28 -42.73 24.63
C GLU A 76 25.95 -41.59 25.61
N ALA A 77 25.45 -40.45 25.12
CA ALA A 77 25.04 -39.34 25.97
C ALA A 77 23.76 -39.67 26.75
N ASP A 78 23.73 -39.35 28.05
CA ASP A 78 22.50 -39.45 28.84
C ASP A 78 21.52 -38.34 28.44
N LEU A 79 20.48 -38.70 27.68
CA LEU A 79 19.46 -37.77 27.18
C LEU A 79 18.30 -37.58 28.17
N ARG A 80 18.27 -38.31 29.29
CA ARG A 80 17.21 -38.18 30.32
C ARG A 80 16.96 -36.75 30.79
N PRO A 81 17.97 -35.89 31.06
CA PRO A 81 17.71 -34.52 31.50
C PRO A 81 17.01 -33.67 30.44
N LEU A 82 17.22 -33.95 29.14
CA LEU A 82 16.64 -33.18 28.04
C LEU A 82 15.14 -33.49 27.83
N GLY A 83 14.67 -34.65 28.32
CA GLY A 83 13.32 -35.16 28.08
C GLY A 83 12.20 -34.14 28.33
N PRO A 84 12.13 -33.50 29.51
CA PRO A 84 11.08 -32.50 29.80
C PRO A 84 11.09 -31.31 28.84
N VAL A 85 12.26 -30.81 28.46
CA VAL A 85 12.39 -29.66 27.54
C VAL A 85 12.01 -30.06 26.12
N LEU A 86 12.44 -31.24 25.66
CA LEU A 86 12.08 -31.78 24.35
C LEU A 86 10.57 -32.01 24.23
N ILE A 87 9.92 -32.56 25.27
CA ILE A 87 8.46 -32.70 25.32
C ILE A 87 7.80 -31.33 25.25
N GLY A 88 8.29 -30.35 26.02
CA GLY A 88 7.81 -28.97 25.97
C GLY A 88 7.90 -28.36 24.57
N LEU A 89 9.04 -28.52 23.89
CA LEU A 89 9.25 -28.04 22.52
C LEU A 89 8.34 -28.75 21.51
N VAL A 90 8.12 -30.06 21.64
CA VAL A 90 7.21 -30.81 20.77
C VAL A 90 5.77 -30.33 20.96
N LEU A 91 5.31 -30.13 22.20
CA LEU A 91 3.98 -29.63 22.50
C LEU A 91 3.78 -28.20 21.97
N LEU A 92 4.75 -27.32 22.19
CA LEU A 92 4.71 -25.93 21.72
C LEU A 92 4.70 -25.85 20.18
N ASN A 93 5.58 -26.60 19.51
CA ASN A 93 5.63 -26.63 18.05
C ASN A 93 4.38 -27.30 17.44
N GLY A 94 3.85 -28.33 18.10
CA GLY A 94 2.58 -28.95 17.72
C GLY A 94 1.41 -27.97 17.84
N PHE A 95 1.37 -27.17 18.91
CA PHE A 95 0.41 -26.09 19.06
C PHE A 95 0.56 -25.03 17.96
N ASN A 96 1.78 -24.59 17.65
CA ASN A 96 2.04 -23.60 16.59
C ASN A 96 1.63 -24.11 15.20
N PHE A 97 1.90 -25.38 14.89
CA PHE A 97 1.45 -26.00 13.65
C PHE A 97 -0.07 -26.14 13.59
N ALA A 98 -0.71 -26.60 14.68
CA ALA A 98 -2.16 -26.71 14.77
C ALA A 98 -2.85 -25.34 14.66
N LEU A 99 -2.27 -24.29 15.25
CA LEU A 99 -2.73 -22.92 15.16
C LEU A 99 -2.70 -22.42 13.70
N TRP A 100 -1.59 -22.64 13.00
CA TRP A 100 -1.48 -22.32 11.57
C TRP A 100 -2.50 -23.08 10.74
N TRP A 101 -2.62 -24.40 10.95
CA TRP A 101 -3.57 -25.24 10.23
C TRP A 101 -5.02 -24.77 10.42
N TRP A 102 -5.39 -24.47 11.67
CA TRP A 102 -6.72 -23.96 12.02
C TRP A 102 -7.00 -22.61 11.37
N GLU A 103 -6.05 -21.67 11.41
CA GLU A 103 -6.21 -20.35 10.80
C GLU A 103 -6.33 -20.41 9.27
N ARG A 104 -5.70 -21.40 8.63
CA ARG A 104 -5.75 -21.59 7.18
C ARG A 104 -6.97 -22.37 6.68
N HIS A 105 -7.40 -23.39 7.42
CA HIS A 105 -8.40 -24.36 6.95
C HIS A 105 -9.68 -24.41 7.80
N GLY A 106 -9.62 -24.06 9.07
CA GLY A 106 -10.76 -24.15 10.01
C GLY A 106 -11.50 -22.84 10.25
N ARG A 107 -10.97 -21.71 9.77
CA ARG A 107 -11.51 -20.38 10.08
C ARG A 107 -12.70 -20.03 9.16
N PRO A 108 -13.88 -19.66 9.70
CA PRO A 108 -15.03 -19.26 8.89
C PRO A 108 -14.74 -18.01 8.06
N ALA A 109 -15.29 -17.94 6.84
CA ALA A 109 -15.05 -16.87 5.85
C ALA A 109 -15.54 -15.46 6.25
N GLY A 110 -16.01 -15.25 7.48
CA GLY A 110 -16.45 -13.96 8.03
C GLY A 110 -15.99 -13.68 9.46
N ALA A 111 -15.06 -14.49 10.02
CA ALA A 111 -14.65 -14.33 11.40
C ALA A 111 -13.91 -12.99 11.63
N PRO A 112 -14.25 -12.21 12.69
CA PRO A 112 -13.65 -10.92 12.96
C PRO A 112 -12.14 -11.04 13.16
N PRO A 113 -11.31 -10.06 12.72
CA PRO A 113 -9.86 -10.16 12.82
C PRO A 113 -9.41 -10.39 14.27
N ARG A 114 -8.31 -11.12 14.43
CA ARG A 114 -7.73 -11.38 15.75
C ARG A 114 -7.33 -10.05 16.40
N GLY A 115 -7.79 -9.85 17.64
CA GLY A 115 -7.53 -8.63 18.40
C GLY A 115 -6.18 -8.64 19.12
N LEU A 116 -5.87 -7.55 19.83
CA LEU A 116 -4.62 -7.36 20.59
C LEU A 116 -4.31 -8.55 21.51
N CYS A 117 -5.31 -9.09 22.21
CA CYS A 117 -5.11 -10.23 23.11
C CYS A 117 -4.54 -11.46 22.41
N ALA A 118 -4.97 -11.76 21.18
CA ALA A 118 -4.44 -12.89 20.43
C ALA A 118 -2.97 -12.69 20.04
N GLY A 119 -2.58 -11.46 19.67
CA GLY A 119 -1.18 -11.10 19.43
C GLY A 119 -0.32 -11.21 20.69
N LEU A 120 -0.87 -10.83 21.86
CA LEU A 120 -0.17 -10.98 23.15
C LEU A 120 0.03 -12.45 23.56
N TRP A 121 -0.99 -13.29 23.36
CA TRP A 121 -0.86 -14.73 23.59
C TRP A 121 0.18 -15.37 22.68
N LEU A 122 0.23 -14.96 21.42
CA LEU A 122 1.25 -15.43 20.49
C LEU A 122 2.65 -14.93 20.86
N ALA A 123 2.78 -13.68 21.32
CA ALA A 123 4.04 -13.17 21.85
C ALA A 123 4.52 -13.95 23.08
N LEU A 124 3.59 -14.35 23.96
CA LEU A 124 3.89 -15.17 25.12
C LEU A 124 4.31 -16.59 24.71
N ASP A 125 3.59 -17.22 23.79
CA ASP A 125 3.91 -18.55 23.25
C ASP A 125 5.34 -18.59 22.68
N LEU A 126 5.68 -17.59 21.87
CA LEU A 126 7.00 -17.47 21.28
C LEU A 126 8.07 -17.19 22.36
N CYS A 127 7.79 -16.33 23.33
CA CYS A 127 8.70 -16.11 24.47
C CYS A 127 8.99 -17.44 25.21
N ILE A 128 7.96 -18.27 25.45
CA ILE A 128 8.12 -19.60 26.05
C ILE A 128 9.02 -20.47 25.16
N GLY A 129 8.84 -20.43 23.83
CA GLY A 129 9.72 -21.12 22.88
C GLY A 129 11.19 -20.72 23.04
N GLY A 130 11.49 -19.42 23.09
CA GLY A 130 12.85 -18.93 23.25
C GLY A 130 13.49 -19.33 24.59
N VAL A 131 12.67 -19.39 25.65
CA VAL A 131 13.10 -19.92 26.96
C VAL A 131 13.40 -21.41 26.88
N LEU A 132 12.53 -22.21 26.26
CA LEU A 132 12.72 -23.66 26.10
C LEU A 132 13.96 -23.98 25.25
N ASP A 133 14.19 -23.26 24.15
CA ASP A 133 15.39 -23.42 23.32
C ASP A 133 16.66 -23.08 24.13
N ALA A 134 16.65 -21.99 24.88
CA ALA A 134 17.77 -21.63 25.76
C ALA A 134 18.02 -22.69 26.84
N LEU A 135 16.96 -23.24 27.45
CA LEU A 135 17.06 -24.32 28.43
C LEU A 135 17.62 -25.61 27.82
N LEU A 136 17.20 -25.96 26.59
CA LEU A 136 17.73 -27.12 25.88
C LEU A 136 19.24 -27.00 25.70
N VAL A 137 19.71 -25.82 25.30
CA VAL A 137 21.13 -25.52 25.10
C VAL A 137 21.90 -25.63 26.41
N LEU A 138 21.38 -25.05 27.49
CA LEU A 138 22.02 -25.09 28.81
C LEU A 138 22.14 -26.52 29.35
N GLN A 139 21.15 -27.36 29.11
CA GLN A 139 21.18 -28.77 29.53
C GLN A 139 22.05 -29.63 28.60
N ALA A 140 22.14 -29.30 27.31
CA ALA A 140 23.02 -29.97 26.36
C ALA A 140 24.49 -29.56 26.54
N ALA A 141 24.76 -28.32 26.93
CA ALA A 141 26.10 -27.76 27.11
C ALA A 141 27.10 -28.64 27.89
N PRO A 142 26.76 -29.25 29.04
CA PRO A 142 27.70 -30.12 29.76
C PRO A 142 27.96 -31.47 29.06
N LEU A 143 27.08 -31.89 28.14
CA LEU A 143 27.13 -33.18 27.47
C LEU A 143 27.91 -33.11 26.13
N VAL A 144 28.24 -31.91 25.67
CA VAL A 144 28.84 -31.67 24.35
C VAL A 144 30.37 -31.70 24.42
N SER A 145 30.99 -32.43 23.49
CA SER A 145 32.45 -32.56 23.39
C SER A 145 33.11 -31.22 22.99
N PRO A 146 34.40 -30.98 23.34
CA PRO A 146 35.06 -29.71 23.06
C PRO A 146 35.01 -29.23 21.60
N GLY A 147 35.09 -30.16 20.64
CA GLY A 147 35.02 -29.83 19.21
C GLY A 147 33.64 -29.34 18.75
N LEU A 148 32.59 -29.63 19.51
CA LEU A 148 31.20 -29.27 19.20
C LEU A 148 30.71 -28.03 19.95
N GLN A 149 31.51 -27.47 20.87
CA GLN A 149 31.14 -26.28 21.66
C GLN A 149 30.96 -25.03 20.78
N ALA A 150 31.88 -24.75 19.87
CA ALA A 150 31.77 -23.60 18.97
C ALA A 150 30.59 -23.73 17.97
N PRO A 151 30.38 -24.89 17.31
CA PRO A 151 29.18 -25.14 16.52
C PRO A 151 27.87 -24.95 17.30
N LEU A 152 27.81 -25.40 18.56
CA LEU A 152 26.63 -25.22 19.40
C LEU A 152 26.33 -23.73 19.63
N VAL A 153 27.32 -22.94 20.01
CA VAL A 153 27.15 -21.49 20.22
C VAL A 153 26.70 -20.80 18.93
N ALA A 154 27.31 -21.16 17.80
CA ALA A 154 26.96 -20.62 16.49
C ALA A 154 25.52 -20.98 16.09
N ALA A 155 25.09 -22.22 16.30
CA ALA A 155 23.73 -22.68 16.02
C ALA A 155 22.69 -21.92 16.87
N VAL A 156 22.98 -21.69 18.14
CA VAL A 156 22.07 -20.98 19.06
C VAL A 156 21.98 -19.51 18.71
N ALA A 157 23.11 -18.85 18.45
CA ALA A 157 23.10 -17.47 17.95
C ALA A 157 22.32 -17.38 16.63
N GLY A 158 22.57 -18.29 15.69
CA GLY A 158 21.82 -18.35 14.43
C GLY A 158 20.31 -18.50 14.63
N ALA A 159 19.88 -19.38 15.53
CA ALA A 159 18.46 -19.60 15.84
C ALA A 159 17.80 -18.35 16.45
N ILE A 160 18.45 -17.70 17.41
CA ILE A 160 17.94 -16.47 18.04
C ILE A 160 17.80 -15.35 16.98
N ALA A 161 18.82 -15.15 16.13
CA ALA A 161 18.77 -14.15 15.07
C ALA A 161 17.70 -14.44 14.01
N ALA A 162 17.60 -15.69 13.54
CA ALA A 162 16.63 -16.09 12.52
C ALA A 162 15.20 -15.87 13.00
N ALA A 163 14.89 -16.28 14.23
CA ALA A 163 13.59 -16.04 14.85
C ALA A 163 13.31 -14.53 15.05
N ALA A 164 14.30 -13.75 15.51
CA ALA A 164 14.15 -12.31 15.65
C ALA A 164 13.83 -11.61 14.31
N TRP A 165 14.43 -12.08 13.21
CA TRP A 165 14.16 -11.56 11.87
C TRP A 165 12.78 -11.99 11.35
N MET A 166 12.42 -13.25 11.54
CA MET A 166 11.11 -13.78 11.14
C MET A 166 9.95 -13.04 11.81
N PHE A 167 10.14 -12.59 13.07
CA PHE A 167 9.15 -11.81 13.81
C PHE A 167 9.35 -10.29 13.71
N ALA A 168 10.24 -9.79 12.85
CA ALA A 168 10.58 -8.36 12.77
C ALA A 168 9.41 -7.45 12.35
N LEU A 169 8.37 -8.02 11.73
CA LEU A 169 7.13 -7.29 11.44
C LEU A 169 6.35 -6.90 12.71
N LEU A 170 6.65 -7.54 13.84
CA LEU A 170 6.01 -7.33 15.12
C LEU A 170 7.07 -7.17 16.23
N PRO A 171 7.53 -5.93 16.45
CA PRO A 171 8.71 -5.67 17.27
C PRO A 171 8.54 -6.19 18.70
N ALA A 172 7.32 -6.16 19.23
CA ALA A 172 7.01 -6.70 20.54
C ALA A 172 7.29 -8.21 20.68
N VAL A 173 6.91 -8.99 19.65
CA VAL A 173 7.11 -10.45 19.63
C VAL A 173 8.60 -10.76 19.52
N ALA A 174 9.29 -10.09 18.59
CA ALA A 174 10.73 -10.24 18.40
C ALA A 174 11.52 -9.87 19.66
N ILE A 175 11.18 -8.75 20.32
CA ILE A 175 11.83 -8.32 21.57
C ILE A 175 11.57 -9.33 22.69
N ALA A 176 10.33 -9.81 22.87
CA ALA A 176 10.01 -10.80 23.89
C ALA A 176 10.80 -12.10 23.70
N TRP A 177 10.90 -12.59 22.46
CA TRP A 177 11.72 -13.74 22.09
C TRP A 177 13.20 -13.53 22.45
N VAL A 178 13.79 -12.45 21.95
CA VAL A 178 15.23 -12.15 22.14
C VAL A 178 15.57 -12.01 23.62
N LEU A 179 14.76 -11.26 24.38
CA LEU A 179 14.98 -11.08 25.82
C LEU A 179 14.75 -12.38 26.60
N GLY A 180 13.76 -13.19 26.22
CA GLY A 180 13.51 -14.50 26.83
C GLY A 180 14.69 -15.46 26.63
N ALA A 181 15.16 -15.60 25.39
CA ALA A 181 16.29 -16.47 25.06
C ALA A 181 17.60 -15.99 25.68
N CYS A 182 17.99 -14.73 25.45
CA CYS A 182 19.25 -14.17 25.99
C CYS A 182 19.23 -14.08 27.52
N GLY A 183 18.09 -13.73 28.12
CA GLY A 183 17.93 -13.66 29.57
C GLY A 183 18.03 -15.03 30.23
N THR A 184 17.42 -16.06 29.62
CA THR A 184 17.52 -17.45 30.10
C THR A 184 18.94 -17.98 29.97
N LEU A 185 19.62 -17.73 28.85
CA LEU A 185 21.04 -18.08 28.69
C LEU A 185 21.92 -17.39 29.72
N ALA A 186 21.74 -16.08 29.94
CA ALA A 186 22.52 -15.32 30.92
C ALA A 186 22.31 -15.86 32.34
N LEU A 187 21.07 -16.11 32.74
CA LEU A 187 20.74 -16.68 34.04
C LEU A 187 21.24 -18.12 34.18
N GLY A 188 21.11 -18.93 33.14
CA GLY A 188 21.61 -20.31 33.14
C GLY A 188 23.12 -20.39 33.31
N ILE A 189 23.86 -19.55 32.60
CA ILE A 189 25.33 -19.48 32.71
C ILE A 189 25.77 -19.01 34.10
N THR A 190 25.03 -18.11 34.76
CA THR A 190 25.38 -17.67 36.13
C THR A 190 25.05 -18.73 37.18
N LEU A 191 23.94 -19.47 37.02
CA LEU A 191 23.53 -20.53 37.94
C LEU A 191 24.35 -21.81 37.76
N GLN A 192 24.75 -22.14 36.53
CA GLN A 192 25.58 -23.30 36.19
C GLN A 192 26.78 -22.87 35.35
N PRO A 193 27.86 -22.38 36.00
CA PRO A 193 28.98 -21.77 35.29
C PRO A 193 29.89 -22.81 34.61
N LEU A 194 29.65 -23.09 33.32
CA LEU A 194 30.59 -23.80 32.46
C LEU A 194 31.72 -22.85 32.00
N ALA A 195 32.98 -23.23 32.21
CA ALA A 195 34.15 -22.38 31.94
C ALA A 195 34.18 -21.83 30.51
N TRP A 196 33.80 -22.66 29.52
CA TRP A 196 33.80 -22.28 28.10
C TRP A 196 32.62 -21.36 27.71
N MET A 197 31.54 -21.31 28.51
CA MET A 197 30.38 -20.43 28.25
C MET A 197 30.49 -19.06 28.94
N LYS A 198 31.32 -18.91 29.98
CA LYS A 198 31.43 -17.67 30.77
C LYS A 198 31.75 -16.44 29.90
N GLY A 199 32.52 -16.62 28.83
CA GLY A 199 32.85 -15.55 27.89
C GLY A 199 31.65 -14.97 27.14
N LEU A 200 30.52 -15.69 27.09
CA LEU A 200 29.29 -15.22 26.45
C LEU A 200 28.53 -14.20 27.31
N LEU A 201 28.73 -14.20 28.63
CA LEU A 201 27.97 -13.37 29.56
C LEU A 201 28.03 -11.85 29.23
N PRO A 202 29.20 -11.25 28.93
CA PRO A 202 29.26 -9.86 28.47
C PRO A 202 28.75 -9.65 27.03
N LEU A 203 28.72 -10.69 26.19
CA LEU A 203 28.28 -10.61 24.79
C LEU A 203 26.76 -10.69 24.63
N LEU A 204 26.07 -11.46 25.47
CA LEU A 204 24.61 -11.61 25.45
C LEU A 204 23.83 -10.28 25.52
N PRO A 205 24.15 -9.31 26.41
CA PRO A 205 23.43 -8.03 26.43
C PRO A 205 23.68 -7.19 25.17
N LEU A 206 24.91 -7.17 24.66
CA LEU A 206 25.24 -6.49 23.40
C LEU A 206 24.48 -7.12 22.22
N TYR A 207 24.44 -8.45 22.19
CA TYR A 207 23.72 -9.21 21.17
C TYR A 207 22.21 -8.96 21.21
N ALA A 208 21.62 -9.00 22.40
CA ALA A 208 20.22 -8.66 22.61
C ALA A 208 19.90 -7.21 22.19
N LEU A 209 20.78 -6.26 22.53
CA LEU A 209 20.64 -4.85 22.14
C LEU A 209 20.63 -4.67 20.63
N VAL A 210 21.58 -5.28 19.92
CA VAL A 210 21.66 -5.23 18.46
C VAL A 210 20.40 -5.83 17.84
N LEU A 211 20.01 -7.04 18.21
CA LEU A 211 18.82 -7.70 17.65
C LEU A 211 17.52 -6.93 17.93
N CYS A 212 17.34 -6.41 19.15
CA CYS A 212 16.18 -5.59 19.49
C CYS A 212 16.16 -4.28 18.68
N THR A 213 17.32 -3.66 18.48
CA THR A 213 17.44 -2.43 17.69
C THR A 213 17.12 -2.70 16.22
N THR A 214 17.65 -3.78 15.64
CA THR A 214 17.33 -4.21 14.28
C THR A 214 15.84 -4.53 14.12
N ALA A 215 15.22 -5.21 15.09
CA ALA A 215 13.78 -5.48 15.08
C ALA A 215 12.95 -4.18 15.08
N LEU A 216 13.35 -3.19 15.90
CA LEU A 216 12.69 -1.87 15.92
C LEU A 216 12.88 -1.09 14.61
N ILE A 217 14.07 -1.12 14.02
CA ILE A 217 14.36 -0.47 12.72
C ILE A 217 13.53 -1.12 11.62
N ASN A 218 13.50 -2.45 11.55
CA ASN A 218 12.71 -3.18 10.55
C ASN A 218 11.21 -2.92 10.69
N ALA A 219 10.69 -2.89 11.92
CA ALA A 219 9.31 -2.51 12.18
C ALA A 219 9.01 -1.08 11.69
N ARG A 220 9.92 -0.13 11.92
CA ARG A 220 9.77 1.25 11.44
C ARG A 220 9.81 1.34 9.91
N LEU A 221 10.73 0.64 9.26
CA LEU A 221 10.82 0.59 7.79
C LEU A 221 9.56 0.00 7.17
N PHE A 222 9.02 -1.06 7.78
CA PHE A 222 7.76 -1.65 7.34
C PHE A 222 6.59 -0.66 7.44
N LEU A 223 6.47 0.05 8.56
CA LEU A 223 5.44 1.07 8.74
C LEU A 223 5.57 2.22 7.72
N LEU A 224 6.79 2.69 7.46
CA LEU A 224 7.06 3.74 6.47
C LEU A 224 6.74 3.27 5.03
N GLY A 225 7.12 2.03 4.68
CA GLY A 225 6.78 1.44 3.39
C GLY A 225 5.27 1.31 3.19
N ARG A 226 4.53 0.94 4.23
CA ARG A 226 3.06 0.90 4.22
C ARG A 226 2.44 2.29 4.06
N GLN A 227 2.97 3.31 4.72
CA GLN A 227 2.51 4.69 4.54
C GLN A 227 2.73 5.18 3.10
N ALA A 228 3.87 4.82 2.48
CA ALA A 228 4.13 5.15 1.09
C ALA A 228 3.15 4.45 0.13
N GLN A 229 2.80 3.18 0.39
CA GLN A 229 1.78 2.47 -0.39
C GLN A 229 0.39 3.11 -0.28
N HIS A 230 -0.01 3.54 0.93
CA HIS A 230 -1.28 4.24 1.13
C HIS A 230 -1.33 5.57 0.37
N ARG A 231 -0.26 6.37 0.43
CA ARG A 231 -0.17 7.63 -0.32
C ARG A 231 -0.26 7.38 -1.84
N ALA A 232 0.49 6.41 -2.35
CA ALA A 232 0.43 6.04 -3.77
C ALA A 232 -0.97 5.55 -4.21
N ALA A 233 -1.72 4.89 -3.33
CA ALA A 233 -3.10 4.50 -3.61
C ALA A 233 -4.07 5.69 -3.62
N GLN A 234 -3.89 6.66 -2.71
CA GLN A 234 -4.65 7.91 -2.69
C GLN A 234 -4.37 8.75 -3.94
N ASP A 235 -3.11 8.86 -4.35
CA ASP A 235 -2.74 9.61 -5.56
C ASP A 235 -3.41 9.03 -6.82
N ARG A 236 -3.56 7.71 -6.92
CA ARG A 236 -4.28 7.05 -8.03
C ARG A 236 -5.78 7.39 -8.05
N LEU A 237 -6.41 7.46 -6.88
CA LEU A 237 -7.82 7.82 -6.75
C LEU A 237 -8.03 9.29 -7.12
N THR A 238 -7.18 10.20 -6.64
CA THR A 238 -7.23 11.62 -7.01
C THR A 238 -7.01 11.82 -8.51
N VAL A 239 -6.04 11.12 -9.13
CA VAL A 239 -5.83 11.17 -10.58
C VAL A 239 -7.05 10.65 -11.34
N SER A 240 -7.68 9.56 -10.88
CA SER A 240 -8.89 9.02 -11.53
C SER A 240 -10.11 9.92 -11.36
N LEU A 241 -10.25 10.60 -10.22
CA LEU A 241 -11.32 11.55 -9.96
C LEU A 241 -11.11 12.83 -10.73
N LEU A 242 -9.88 13.35 -10.81
CA LEU A 242 -9.57 14.51 -11.64
C LEU A 242 -9.80 14.20 -13.13
N LEU A 243 -9.38 13.03 -13.62
CA LEU A 243 -9.66 12.62 -15.00
C LEU A 243 -11.16 12.54 -15.27
N ARG A 244 -11.93 12.01 -14.32
CA ARG A 244 -13.39 11.91 -14.42
C ARG A 244 -14.09 13.25 -14.28
N ASP A 245 -13.60 14.14 -13.42
CA ASP A 245 -14.11 15.51 -13.27
C ASP A 245 -13.76 16.36 -14.50
N PHE A 246 -12.62 16.12 -15.16
CA PHE A 246 -12.32 16.67 -16.49
C PHE A 246 -13.29 16.13 -17.55
N GLU A 247 -13.61 14.83 -17.52
CA GLU A 247 -14.62 14.23 -18.39
C GLU A 247 -16.05 14.70 -18.10
N ASP A 248 -16.36 15.13 -16.87
CA ASP A 248 -17.72 15.52 -16.45
C ASP A 248 -17.97 17.05 -16.49
N HIS A 249 -16.97 17.92 -16.30
CA HIS A 249 -17.16 19.37 -16.19
C HIS A 249 -16.66 20.23 -17.36
N ALA A 250 -15.87 19.70 -18.30
CA ALA A 250 -15.52 20.40 -19.53
C ALA A 250 -16.43 19.95 -20.68
N SER A 251 -16.84 20.84 -21.60
CA SER A 251 -17.54 20.51 -22.86
C SER A 251 -16.67 19.71 -23.84
N ASP A 252 -15.72 18.96 -23.30
CA ASP A 252 -14.61 18.33 -23.97
C ASP A 252 -14.85 16.82 -24.04
N TRP A 253 -14.54 16.24 -25.19
CA TRP A 253 -14.62 14.81 -25.44
C TRP A 253 -13.29 14.31 -26.00
N LEU A 254 -12.98 13.04 -25.75
CA LEU A 254 -11.77 12.40 -26.28
C LEU A 254 -12.07 11.74 -27.61
N TRP A 255 -11.11 11.84 -28.54
CA TRP A 255 -11.12 11.15 -29.82
C TRP A 255 -9.77 10.47 -30.07
N GLU A 256 -9.81 9.25 -30.61
CA GLU A 256 -8.62 8.51 -31.04
C GLU A 256 -8.88 7.87 -32.41
N ILE A 257 -7.96 8.06 -33.34
CA ILE A 257 -7.97 7.44 -34.66
C ILE A 257 -6.76 6.52 -34.86
N ASP A 258 -6.98 5.44 -35.58
CA ASP A 258 -5.94 4.52 -36.01
C ASP A 258 -5.06 5.13 -37.15
N PRO A 259 -3.99 4.44 -37.59
CA PRO A 259 -3.16 4.91 -38.70
C PRO A 259 -3.91 5.08 -40.03
N GLN A 260 -5.09 4.45 -40.18
CA GLN A 260 -5.96 4.52 -41.35
C GLN A 260 -7.02 5.63 -41.23
N GLY A 261 -7.00 6.40 -40.15
CA GLY A 261 -7.92 7.52 -39.90
C GLY A 261 -9.30 7.11 -39.37
N ARG A 262 -9.46 5.87 -38.91
CA ARG A 262 -10.71 5.35 -38.36
C ARG A 262 -10.77 5.50 -36.84
N LEU A 263 -11.94 5.83 -36.31
CA LEU A 263 -12.16 5.99 -34.88
C LEU A 263 -11.93 4.66 -34.14
N ARG A 264 -10.98 4.64 -33.20
CA ARG A 264 -10.65 3.48 -32.37
C ARG A 264 -11.32 3.54 -31.01
N HIS A 265 -11.38 4.73 -30.44
CA HIS A 265 -12.04 4.97 -29.15
C HIS A 265 -12.97 6.17 -29.29
N VAL A 266 -14.24 5.95 -28.96
CA VAL A 266 -15.31 6.95 -28.98
C VAL A 266 -15.74 7.11 -27.53
N SER A 267 -15.50 8.29 -26.96
CA SER A 267 -16.02 8.63 -25.63
C SER A 267 -17.55 8.72 -25.67
N GLN A 268 -18.21 8.43 -24.54
CA GLN A 268 -19.68 8.49 -24.46
C GLN A 268 -20.20 9.89 -24.83
N ARG A 269 -19.46 10.96 -24.47
CA ARG A 269 -19.81 12.33 -24.84
C ARG A 269 -19.74 12.61 -26.34
N LEU A 270 -18.76 12.08 -27.06
CA LEU A 270 -18.71 12.23 -28.52
C LEU A 270 -19.94 11.58 -29.17
N ALA A 271 -20.38 10.43 -28.65
CA ALA A 271 -21.59 9.76 -29.10
C ALA A 271 -22.86 10.58 -28.81
N GLU A 272 -22.97 11.16 -27.61
CA GLU A 272 -24.06 12.07 -27.22
C GLU A 272 -24.08 13.34 -28.09
N GLN A 273 -22.93 13.97 -28.34
CA GLN A 273 -22.78 15.16 -29.16
C GLN A 273 -23.20 14.92 -30.63
N LEU A 274 -22.92 13.74 -31.18
CA LEU A 274 -23.32 13.35 -32.54
C LEU A 274 -24.76 12.79 -32.62
N GLY A 275 -25.39 12.49 -31.47
CA GLY A 275 -26.70 11.86 -31.41
C GLY A 275 -26.74 10.42 -31.94
N GLN A 276 -25.60 9.70 -31.89
CA GLN A 276 -25.46 8.33 -32.42
C GLN A 276 -24.88 7.40 -31.34
N PRO A 277 -25.23 6.10 -31.33
CA PRO A 277 -24.65 5.16 -30.38
C PRO A 277 -23.15 4.98 -30.63
N ALA A 278 -22.35 4.92 -29.56
CA ALA A 278 -20.89 4.82 -29.66
C ALA A 278 -20.43 3.65 -30.54
N ASP A 279 -21.12 2.51 -30.46
CA ASP A 279 -20.82 1.30 -31.24
C ASP A 279 -20.96 1.50 -32.75
N ALA A 280 -21.81 2.43 -33.20
CA ALA A 280 -21.98 2.75 -34.62
C ALA A 280 -20.88 3.70 -35.14
N LEU A 281 -20.22 4.44 -34.24
CA LEU A 281 -19.19 5.42 -34.56
C LEU A 281 -17.79 4.79 -34.64
N VAL A 282 -17.57 3.67 -33.93
CA VAL A 282 -16.30 2.94 -33.95
C VAL A 282 -16.02 2.42 -35.37
N ALA A 283 -14.74 2.47 -35.77
CA ALA A 283 -14.21 2.08 -37.08
C ALA A 283 -14.65 2.94 -38.29
N LEU A 284 -15.45 4.00 -38.09
CA LEU A 284 -15.75 4.98 -39.12
C LEU A 284 -14.55 5.95 -39.33
N PRO A 285 -14.25 6.35 -40.58
CA PRO A 285 -13.25 7.39 -40.85
C PRO A 285 -13.70 8.74 -40.27
N LEU A 286 -12.85 9.37 -39.44
CA LEU A 286 -13.19 10.63 -38.76
C LEU A 286 -13.56 11.74 -39.74
N LEU A 287 -12.78 11.91 -40.82
CA LEU A 287 -13.04 12.95 -41.82
C LEU A 287 -14.36 12.73 -42.56
N SER A 288 -14.70 11.47 -42.88
CA SER A 288 -15.97 11.14 -43.53
C SER A 288 -17.16 11.35 -42.60
N LEU A 289 -17.00 11.10 -41.30
CA LEU A 289 -18.01 11.39 -40.29
C LEU A 289 -18.26 12.90 -40.18
N LEU A 290 -17.19 13.71 -40.13
CA LEU A 290 -17.30 15.18 -40.07
C LEU A 290 -17.90 15.77 -41.35
N ASP A 291 -17.57 15.23 -42.52
CA ASP A 291 -18.09 15.67 -43.82
C ASP A 291 -19.63 15.54 -43.90
N GLN A 292 -20.20 14.48 -43.32
CA GLN A 292 -21.66 14.28 -43.24
C GLN A 292 -22.38 15.34 -42.41
N HIS A 293 -21.67 15.96 -41.48
CA HIS A 293 -22.18 16.98 -40.58
C HIS A 293 -21.76 18.39 -41.01
N LEU A 294 -21.19 18.58 -42.21
CA LEU A 294 -20.91 19.92 -42.71
C LEU A 294 -22.20 20.66 -43.12
N PRO A 295 -22.31 21.97 -42.88
CA PRO A 295 -23.39 22.78 -43.44
C PRO A 295 -23.30 22.80 -44.98
N PRO A 296 -24.41 22.56 -45.72
CA PRO A 296 -24.37 22.37 -47.18
C PRO A 296 -23.94 23.62 -47.97
N ASP A 297 -24.13 24.82 -47.42
CA ASP A 297 -23.85 26.11 -48.09
C ASP A 297 -22.62 26.83 -47.52
N ASP A 298 -21.74 26.12 -46.78
CA ASP A 298 -20.57 26.73 -46.12
C ASP A 298 -19.25 26.24 -46.75
N GLY A 299 -18.76 27.00 -47.74
CA GLY A 299 -17.49 26.74 -48.41
C GLY A 299 -16.27 26.87 -47.49
N GLU A 300 -16.35 27.68 -46.44
CA GLU A 300 -15.26 27.86 -45.46
C GLU A 300 -15.14 26.60 -44.58
N ALA A 301 -16.27 26.06 -44.11
CA ALA A 301 -16.28 24.84 -43.31
C ALA A 301 -15.69 23.64 -44.08
N ARG A 302 -15.99 23.54 -45.39
CA ARG A 302 -15.42 22.50 -46.26
C ARG A 302 -13.91 22.66 -46.42
N GLN A 303 -13.43 23.88 -46.65
CA GLN A 303 -11.99 24.17 -46.73
C GLN A 303 -11.26 23.84 -45.41
N ARG A 304 -11.89 24.14 -44.26
CA ARG A 304 -11.35 23.79 -42.93
C ARG A 304 -11.27 22.27 -42.71
N LEU A 305 -12.22 21.49 -43.24
CA LEU A 305 -12.14 20.03 -43.18
C LEU A 305 -10.98 19.47 -44.01
N GLU A 306 -10.74 20.01 -45.20
CA GLU A 306 -9.60 19.62 -46.04
C GLU A 306 -8.24 19.96 -45.38
N GLN A 307 -8.17 21.12 -44.71
CA GLN A 307 -7.01 21.51 -43.91
C GLN A 307 -6.77 20.55 -42.74
N LEU A 308 -7.84 20.11 -42.05
CA LEU A 308 -7.73 19.10 -40.99
C LEU A 308 -7.14 17.80 -41.53
N GLY A 309 -7.64 17.32 -42.68
CA GLY A 309 -7.11 16.12 -43.32
C GLY A 309 -5.61 16.23 -43.65
N THR A 310 -5.20 17.38 -44.18
CA THR A 310 -3.78 17.66 -44.48
C THR A 310 -2.92 17.77 -43.22
N ALA A 311 -3.46 18.33 -42.14
CA ALA A 311 -2.76 18.44 -40.85
C ALA A 311 -2.56 17.06 -40.21
N LEU A 312 -3.55 16.18 -40.28
CA LEU A 312 -3.46 14.81 -39.76
C LEU A 312 -2.42 13.95 -40.49
N THR A 313 -2.09 14.27 -41.74
CA THR A 313 -1.03 13.58 -42.50
C THR A 313 0.35 14.22 -42.32
N THR A 314 0.42 15.54 -42.20
CA THR A 314 1.68 16.29 -42.36
C THR A 314 2.27 16.80 -41.04
N CYS A 315 1.44 17.01 -40.02
CA CYS A 315 1.86 17.60 -38.74
C CYS A 315 2.08 16.53 -37.66
N SER A 316 2.93 16.84 -36.68
CA SER A 316 3.11 16.01 -35.47
C SER A 316 2.16 16.39 -34.34
N GLN A 317 1.56 17.57 -34.41
CA GLN A 317 0.62 18.11 -33.44
C GLN A 317 -0.46 18.95 -34.14
N LEU A 318 -1.70 18.82 -33.68
CA LEU A 318 -2.88 19.58 -34.07
C LEU A 318 -3.30 20.43 -32.87
N ARG A 319 -3.53 21.73 -33.07
CA ARG A 319 -3.97 22.64 -32.00
C ARG A 319 -5.10 23.50 -32.51
N ASP A 320 -6.15 23.58 -31.70
CA ASP A 320 -7.29 24.49 -31.79
C ASP A 320 -7.84 24.62 -33.23
N HIS A 321 -8.02 23.48 -33.89
CA HIS A 321 -8.55 23.44 -35.24
C HIS A 321 -10.07 23.53 -35.21
N ASP A 322 -10.56 24.74 -35.41
CA ASP A 322 -12.00 25.04 -35.41
C ASP A 322 -12.69 24.55 -36.69
N LEU A 323 -13.81 23.87 -36.50
CA LEU A 323 -14.68 23.36 -37.54
C LEU A 323 -16.14 23.63 -37.18
N ARG A 324 -16.89 24.22 -38.12
CA ARG A 324 -18.33 24.39 -37.99
C ARG A 324 -19.05 23.16 -38.52
N LEU A 325 -19.98 22.64 -37.74
CA LEU A 325 -20.82 21.49 -38.06
C LEU A 325 -22.29 21.83 -37.87
N ARG A 326 -23.16 21.03 -38.49
CA ARG A 326 -24.60 21.04 -38.30
C ARG A 326 -25.04 19.69 -37.77
N ILE A 327 -25.40 19.65 -36.50
CA ILE A 327 -25.81 18.42 -35.80
C ILE A 327 -27.22 18.61 -35.27
N ALA A 328 -28.11 17.65 -35.54
CA ALA A 328 -29.53 17.71 -35.17
C ALA A 328 -30.25 19.02 -35.58
N GLY A 329 -29.79 19.66 -36.67
CA GLY A 329 -30.36 20.91 -37.19
C GLY A 329 -29.83 22.20 -36.55
N ALA A 330 -28.95 22.12 -35.54
CA ALA A 330 -28.28 23.26 -34.93
C ALA A 330 -26.85 23.43 -35.46
N ASP A 331 -26.39 24.67 -35.58
CA ASP A 331 -25.00 24.96 -35.91
C ASP A 331 -24.13 24.91 -34.66
N VAL A 332 -23.10 24.07 -34.70
CA VAL A 332 -22.18 23.82 -33.58
C VAL A 332 -20.76 24.10 -34.05
N TRP A 333 -19.94 24.68 -33.18
CA TRP A 333 -18.52 24.93 -33.43
C TRP A 333 -17.67 23.99 -32.58
N TRP A 334 -16.89 23.14 -33.23
CA TRP A 334 -15.98 22.24 -32.56
C TRP A 334 -14.55 22.71 -32.75
N SER A 335 -13.74 22.62 -31.70
CA SER A 335 -12.29 22.83 -31.76
C SER A 335 -11.58 21.51 -31.49
N LEU A 336 -10.69 21.10 -32.41
CA LEU A 336 -9.97 19.83 -32.31
C LEU A 336 -8.48 20.06 -32.04
N SER A 337 -7.99 19.42 -30.99
CA SER A 337 -6.59 19.43 -30.58
C SER A 337 -6.09 18.00 -30.38
N GLY A 338 -4.87 17.69 -30.80
CA GLY A 338 -4.36 16.33 -30.71
C GLY A 338 -2.88 16.17 -31.05
N ARG A 339 -2.35 14.97 -30.79
CA ARG A 339 -0.97 14.62 -31.13
C ARG A 339 -0.90 13.25 -31.79
N ARG A 340 0.11 13.08 -32.63
CA ARG A 340 0.43 11.79 -33.26
C ARG A 340 1.03 10.82 -32.25
N LEU A 341 0.70 9.53 -32.38
CA LEU A 341 1.21 8.44 -31.54
C LEU A 341 2.41 7.73 -32.20
N ASP A 342 3.29 7.14 -31.39
CA ASP A 342 4.55 6.51 -31.84
C ASP A 342 4.35 5.20 -32.66
N GLY A 343 3.10 4.74 -32.83
CA GLY A 343 2.70 3.59 -33.67
C GLY A 343 1.85 3.95 -34.89
N GLY A 344 1.70 5.24 -35.19
CA GLY A 344 0.71 5.74 -36.14
C GLY A 344 -0.68 5.91 -35.50
N GLY A 345 -1.49 6.79 -36.08
CA GLY A 345 -2.74 7.24 -35.48
C GLY A 345 -2.59 8.49 -34.62
N TRP A 346 -3.71 9.00 -34.13
CA TRP A 346 -3.80 10.25 -33.38
C TRP A 346 -4.69 10.10 -32.16
N ARG A 347 -4.35 10.83 -31.10
CA ARG A 347 -5.22 10.99 -29.93
C ARG A 347 -5.33 12.47 -29.59
N GLY A 348 -6.54 12.89 -29.25
CA GLY A 348 -6.83 14.29 -28.98
C GLY A 348 -8.08 14.51 -28.13
N VAL A 349 -8.32 15.79 -27.88
CA VAL A 349 -9.51 16.33 -27.24
C VAL A 349 -10.25 17.15 -28.30
N GLY A 350 -11.57 17.05 -28.32
CA GLY A 350 -12.46 17.94 -29.04
C GLY A 350 -13.32 18.71 -28.05
N SER A 351 -13.58 19.98 -28.32
CA SER A 351 -14.33 20.86 -27.43
C SER A 351 -15.45 21.56 -28.20
N ASP A 352 -16.65 21.65 -27.61
CA ASP A 352 -17.72 22.49 -28.16
C ASP A 352 -17.48 23.95 -27.73
N VAL A 353 -17.10 24.77 -28.69
CA VAL A 353 -16.81 26.19 -28.52
C VAL A 353 -17.95 27.09 -28.99
N SER A 354 -19.15 26.55 -29.22
CA SER A 354 -20.32 27.30 -29.69
C SER A 354 -20.69 28.45 -28.75
N GLU A 355 -20.74 28.19 -27.43
CA GLU A 355 -21.05 29.21 -26.43
C GLU A 355 -19.96 30.28 -26.32
N ALA A 356 -18.69 29.88 -26.45
CA ALA A 356 -17.57 30.81 -26.42
C ALA A 356 -17.59 31.76 -27.63
N ARG A 357 -17.88 31.21 -28.82
CA ARG A 357 -18.05 31.97 -30.07
C ARG A 357 -19.27 32.88 -30.03
N GLU A 358 -20.38 32.42 -29.47
CA GLU A 358 -21.59 33.26 -29.35
C GLU A 358 -21.36 34.44 -28.39
N ARG A 359 -20.69 34.19 -27.25
CA ARG A 359 -20.25 35.26 -26.34
C ARG A 359 -19.28 36.23 -27.01
N GLU A 360 -18.33 35.74 -27.78
CA GLU A 360 -17.41 36.60 -28.54
C GLU A 360 -18.16 37.45 -29.58
N ARG A 361 -19.12 36.86 -30.31
CA ARG A 361 -19.98 37.58 -31.26
C ARG A 361 -20.84 38.63 -30.56
N GLU A 362 -21.41 38.31 -29.41
CA GLU A 362 -22.21 39.24 -28.61
C GLU A 362 -21.35 40.38 -28.09
N LEU A 363 -20.15 40.11 -27.58
CA LEU A 363 -19.19 41.13 -27.17
C LEU A 363 -18.76 42.03 -28.34
N LEU A 364 -18.46 41.45 -29.51
CA LEU A 364 -18.15 42.20 -30.73
C LEU A 364 -19.37 43.01 -31.21
N ARG A 365 -20.58 42.50 -31.05
CA ARG A 365 -21.82 43.20 -31.38
C ARG A 365 -22.03 44.39 -30.45
N LEU A 366 -21.89 44.20 -29.13
CA LEU A 366 -21.98 45.26 -28.12
C LEU A 366 -20.87 46.31 -28.27
N ALA A 367 -19.67 45.90 -28.70
CA ALA A 367 -18.56 46.82 -28.98
C ALA A 367 -18.79 47.67 -30.23
N ASN A 368 -19.50 47.14 -31.24
CA ASN A 368 -19.70 47.81 -32.53
C ASN A 368 -21.10 48.44 -32.72
N GLN A 369 -22.11 48.04 -31.95
CA GLN A 369 -23.51 48.51 -32.08
C GLN A 369 -24.01 49.03 -30.74
N ASP A 370 -24.67 50.19 -30.75
CA ASP A 370 -25.28 50.77 -29.55
C ASP A 370 -26.59 50.00 -29.21
N PRO A 371 -26.70 49.41 -28.00
CA PRO A 371 -27.81 48.53 -27.63
C PRO A 371 -29.19 49.21 -27.61
N VAL A 372 -29.28 50.55 -27.64
CA VAL A 372 -30.56 51.27 -27.59
C VAL A 372 -31.07 51.68 -28.98
N THR A 373 -30.21 51.75 -30.00
CA THR A 373 -30.59 52.29 -31.32
C THR A 373 -30.32 51.34 -32.50
N GLY A 374 -29.53 50.28 -32.32
CA GLY A 374 -29.22 49.31 -33.37
C GLY A 374 -28.30 49.85 -34.48
N LEU A 375 -27.76 51.06 -34.33
CA LEU A 375 -26.84 51.69 -35.26
C LEU A 375 -25.38 51.52 -34.79
N ALA A 376 -24.45 51.74 -35.73
CA ALA A 376 -23.00 51.69 -35.50
C ALA A 376 -22.56 52.63 -34.36
N ASN A 377 -21.80 52.11 -33.40
CA ASN A 377 -21.30 52.88 -32.26
C ASN A 377 -20.22 53.91 -32.72
N ARG A 378 -20.01 54.96 -31.92
CA ARG A 378 -19.11 56.10 -32.21
C ARG A 378 -17.68 55.68 -32.60
N HIS A 379 -17.23 54.52 -32.12
CA HIS A 379 -15.95 53.91 -32.46
C HIS A 379 -15.87 53.38 -33.90
N GLN A 380 -16.95 52.77 -34.42
CA GLN A 380 -17.04 52.27 -35.79
C GLN A 380 -17.21 53.43 -36.78
N PHE A 381 -17.98 54.46 -36.40
CA PHE A 381 -18.15 55.69 -37.17
C PHE A 381 -16.83 56.46 -37.34
N ASN A 382 -16.02 56.57 -36.27
CA ASN A 382 -14.68 57.17 -36.35
C ASN A 382 -13.71 56.35 -37.22
N ARG A 383 -13.87 55.01 -37.27
CA ARG A 383 -13.05 54.15 -38.13
C ARG A 383 -13.39 54.31 -39.61
N TRP A 384 -14.65 54.58 -39.95
CA TRP A 384 -15.10 54.88 -41.32
C TRP A 384 -14.72 56.27 -41.81
N LEU A 385 -14.55 57.24 -40.90
CA LEU A 385 -14.05 58.58 -41.25
C LEU A 385 -12.52 58.68 -41.38
N ALA A 386 -11.79 57.65 -40.95
CA ALA A 386 -10.34 57.57 -41.01
C ALA A 386 -9.81 56.70 -42.17
N MET A 387 -10.71 56.07 -42.94
CA MET A 387 -10.47 55.54 -44.29
C MET A 387 -10.94 56.58 -45.29
#